data_AF-A0A0J7XS20-F1
#
_entry.id   AF-A0A0J7XS20-F1
#
_cell.length_a   1.000
_cell.length_b   1.000
_cell.length_c   1.000
_cell.angle_alpha   90.00
_cell.angle_beta   90.00
_cell.angle_gamma   90.00
#
_symmetry.space_group_name_H-M   'P 1'
#
loop_
_entity.id
_entity.type
_entity.pdbx_description
1 polymer ?
#
loop_
_entity_poly.entity_id
_entity_poly.type
_entity_poly.pdbx_seq_one_letter_code
_entity_poly.pdbx_strand_id
1 'polypeptide(L)'
;MMEEQAEPDWNAYSLVASIEEGRLAEASPSIPPELEQDYKQAWAAVLPLALRDLGEATNDLVVRSALAVVAHAKGQHTLATIALCTEDERVEMLGG
;
A
#
# COMPACT_ATOMS: atom_id res chain seq x y z
N MET A 1 3.39 -23.05 -21.72
CA MET A 1 4.29 -21.94 -21.37
C MET A 1 3.90 -21.50 -19.98
N MET A 2 4.80 -21.57 -19.01
CA MET A 2 4.58 -20.89 -17.73
C MET A 2 4.69 -19.40 -18.02
N GLU A 3 3.63 -18.64 -17.76
CA GLU A 3 3.69 -17.18 -17.76
C GLU A 3 4.74 -16.77 -16.72
N GLU A 4 5.71 -15.98 -17.16
CA GLU A 4 6.68 -15.36 -16.27
C GLU A 4 5.88 -14.48 -15.30
N GLN A 5 5.85 -14.87 -14.02
CA GLN A 5 5.13 -14.11 -13.00
C GLN A 5 5.81 -12.74 -12.89
N ALA A 6 5.14 -11.70 -13.41
CA ALA A 6 5.63 -10.34 -13.30
C ALA A 6 5.78 -9.98 -11.82
N GLU A 7 6.99 -9.57 -11.43
CA GLU A 7 7.22 -9.09 -10.07
C GLU A 7 6.36 -7.84 -9.81
N PRO A 8 5.73 -7.72 -8.62
CA PRO A 8 4.97 -6.52 -8.29
C PRO A 8 5.88 -5.29 -8.36
N ASP A 9 5.43 -4.25 -9.06
CA ASP A 9 6.12 -2.97 -9.12
C ASP A 9 5.44 -1.93 -8.21
N TRP A 10 5.92 -0.69 -8.26
CA TRP A 10 5.34 0.42 -7.49
C TRP A 10 3.83 0.59 -7.72
N ASN A 11 3.33 0.27 -8.92
CA ASN A 11 1.93 0.45 -9.27
C ASN A 11 1.05 -0.56 -8.52
N ALA A 12 1.52 -1.81 -8.38
CA ALA A 12 0.84 -2.80 -7.56
C ALA A 12 0.72 -2.35 -6.10
N TYR A 13 1.80 -1.82 -5.51
CA TYR A 13 1.77 -1.32 -4.13
C TYR A 13 0.89 -0.08 -3.97
N SER A 14 0.99 0.89 -4.88
CA SER A 14 0.14 2.08 -4.87
C SER A 14 -1.35 1.70 -4.95
N LEU A 15 -1.71 0.77 -5.82
CA LEU A 15 -3.10 0.31 -5.96
C LEU A 15 -3.60 -0.35 -4.66
N VAL A 16 -2.80 -1.24 -4.05
CA VAL A 16 -3.17 -1.91 -2.80
C VAL A 16 -3.38 -0.89 -1.67
N ALA A 17 -2.47 0.09 -1.53
CA ALA A 17 -2.61 1.15 -0.54
C ALA A 17 -3.87 2.00 -0.79
N SER A 18 -4.12 2.44 -2.03
CA SER A 18 -5.31 3.22 -2.37
C SER A 18 -6.63 2.46 -2.15
N ILE A 19 -6.66 1.15 -2.36
CA ILE A 19 -7.84 0.32 -2.05
C ILE A 19 -8.15 0.37 -0.55
N GLU A 20 -7.13 0.29 0.30
CA GLU A 20 -7.29 0.33 1.75
C GLU A 20 -7.64 1.71 2.27
N GLU A 21 -7.08 2.78 1.70
CA GLU A 21 -7.56 4.15 1.98
C GLU A 21 -9.03 4.29 1.63
N GLY A 22 -9.43 3.83 0.45
CA GLY A 22 -10.82 3.82 0.02
C GLY A 22 -11.70 3.02 0.99
N ARG A 23 -11.27 1.84 1.42
CA ARG A 23 -12.00 1.01 2.40
C ARG A 23 -12.17 1.71 3.75
N LEU A 24 -11.17 2.47 4.19
CA LEU A 24 -11.17 3.17 5.48
C LEU A 24 -11.93 4.50 5.47
N ALA A 25 -12.33 5.00 4.30
CA ALA A 25 -13.12 6.21 4.19
C ALA A 25 -14.48 6.07 4.91
N GLU A 26 -14.96 7.17 5.51
CA GLU A 26 -16.13 7.19 6.41
C GLU A 26 -17.42 6.60 5.77
N ALA A 27 -17.59 6.77 4.46
CA ALA A 27 -18.77 6.29 3.73
C ALA A 27 -18.62 4.88 3.13
N SER A 28 -17.48 4.21 3.33
CA SER A 28 -17.22 2.92 2.72
C SER A 28 -17.90 1.79 3.48
N PRO A 29 -18.58 0.86 2.76
CA PRO A 29 -19.17 -0.30 3.39
C PRO A 29 -18.09 -1.21 3.97
N SER A 30 -18.45 -1.97 5.01
CA SER A 30 -17.61 -3.06 5.51
C SER A 30 -17.33 -4.08 4.42
N ILE A 31 -16.17 -4.74 4.49
CA ILE A 31 -15.86 -5.88 3.61
C ILE A 31 -16.97 -6.94 3.77
N PRO A 32 -17.55 -7.46 2.67
CA PRO A 32 -18.51 -8.55 2.73
C PRO A 32 -17.90 -9.78 3.44
N PRO A 33 -18.65 -10.48 4.31
CA PRO A 33 -18.13 -11.63 5.07
C PRO A 33 -17.49 -12.72 4.20
N GLU A 34 -18.02 -12.93 2.99
CA GLU A 34 -17.50 -13.87 2.01
C GLU A 34 -16.11 -13.50 1.45
N LEU A 35 -15.73 -12.22 1.53
CA LEU A 35 -14.43 -11.71 1.04
C LEU A 35 -13.43 -11.45 2.17
N GLU A 36 -13.85 -11.48 3.44
CA GLU A 36 -12.96 -11.15 4.57
C GLU A 36 -11.68 -11.98 4.58
N GLN A 37 -11.82 -13.29 4.33
CA GLN A 37 -10.69 -14.21 4.40
C GLN A 37 -9.73 -14.00 3.23
N ASP A 38 -10.24 -13.74 2.03
CA ASP A 38 -9.43 -13.43 0.85
C ASP A 38 -8.72 -12.08 1.01
N TYR A 39 -9.39 -11.09 1.59
CA TYR A 39 -8.82 -9.79 1.90
C TYR A 39 -7.64 -9.90 2.89
N LYS A 40 -7.83 -10.67 3.98
CA LYS A 40 -6.76 -10.95 4.96
C LYS A 40 -5.58 -11.68 4.31
N GLN A 41 -5.85 -12.63 3.41
CA GLN A 41 -4.81 -13.35 2.68
C GLN A 41 -4.04 -12.45 1.71
N ALA A 42 -4.73 -11.55 1.02
CA ALA A 42 -4.08 -10.58 0.13
C ALA A 42 -3.08 -9.70 0.90
N TRP A 43 -3.46 -9.23 2.09
CA TRP A 43 -2.56 -8.48 2.97
C TRP A 43 -1.38 -9.33 3.48
N ALA A 44 -1.62 -10.58 3.85
CA ALA A 44 -0.56 -11.50 4.26
C ALA A 44 0.43 -11.81 3.13
N ALA A 45 -0.03 -11.83 1.87
CA ALA A 45 0.79 -12.08 0.70
C ALA A 45 1.59 -10.85 0.25
N VAL A 46 1.00 -9.65 0.30
CA VAL A 46 1.65 -8.43 -0.20
C VAL A 46 2.72 -7.88 0.77
N LEU A 47 2.51 -8.03 2.08
CA LEU A 47 3.43 -7.50 3.09
C LEU A 47 4.90 -7.96 2.93
N PRO A 48 5.20 -9.27 2.78
CA PRO A 48 6.59 -9.70 2.60
C PRO A 48 7.23 -9.17 1.30
N LEU A 49 6.43 -8.98 0.25
CA LEU A 49 6.90 -8.42 -1.03
C LEU A 49 7.25 -6.93 -0.89
N ALA A 50 6.36 -6.16 -0.28
CA ALA A 50 6.60 -4.74 -0.01
C ALA A 50 7.80 -4.52 0.91
N LEU A 51 8.00 -5.36 1.92
CA LEU A 51 9.17 -5.28 2.81
C LEU A 51 10.50 -5.59 2.08
N ARG A 52 10.51 -6.61 1.22
CA ARG A 52 11.67 -6.96 0.39
C ARG A 52 12.03 -5.78 -0.50
N ASP A 53 11.06 -5.28 -1.26
CA ASP A 53 11.30 -4.25 -2.26
C ASP A 53 11.66 -2.91 -1.61
N LEU A 54 11.05 -2.56 -0.47
CA LEU A 54 11.42 -1.39 0.32
C LEU A 54 12.87 -1.46 0.81
N GLY A 55 13.39 -2.66 1.10
CA GLY A 55 14.78 -2.85 1.53
C GLY A 55 15.81 -2.54 0.44
N GLU A 56 15.42 -2.60 -0.83
CA GLU A 56 16.30 -2.39 -2.00
C GLU A 56 15.98 -1.10 -2.77
N ALA A 57 14.82 -0.49 -2.50
CA ALA A 57 14.29 0.62 -3.26
C ALA A 57 15.15 1.89 -3.15
N THR A 58 15.47 2.46 -4.32
CA THR A 58 16.10 3.78 -4.46
C THR A 58 15.21 4.79 -5.19
N ASN A 59 14.17 4.31 -5.89
CA ASN A 59 13.19 5.13 -6.58
C ASN A 59 12.07 5.54 -5.60
N ASP A 60 11.79 6.85 -5.54
CA ASP A 60 10.70 7.44 -4.75
C ASP A 60 9.36 6.70 -4.90
N LEU A 61 8.96 6.36 -6.13
CA LEU A 61 7.69 5.67 -6.36
C LEU A 61 7.61 4.32 -5.64
N VAL A 62 8.69 3.55 -5.63
CA VAL A 62 8.74 2.25 -4.95
C VAL A 62 8.82 2.45 -3.44
N VAL A 63 9.67 3.38 -2.96
CA VAL A 63 9.83 3.68 -1.54
C VAL A 63 8.48 4.07 -0.93
N ARG A 64 7.80 5.04 -1.52
CA ARG A 64 6.57 5.62 -0.99
C ARG A 64 5.42 4.60 -0.99
N SER A 65 5.26 3.86 -2.09
CA SER A 65 4.16 2.91 -2.27
C SER A 65 4.35 1.65 -1.40
N ALA A 66 5.55 1.09 -1.36
CA ALA A 66 5.86 -0.05 -0.50
C ALA A 66 5.76 0.33 0.99
N LEU A 67 6.22 1.53 1.36
CA LEU A 67 6.08 2.03 2.73
C LEU A 67 4.60 2.20 3.14
N ALA A 68 3.76 2.73 2.24
CA ALA A 68 2.32 2.85 2.48
C ALA A 68 1.66 1.48 2.73
N VAL A 69 1.99 0.47 1.92
CA VAL A 69 1.52 -0.92 2.13
C VAL A 69 1.98 -1.45 3.49
N VAL A 70 3.26 -1.29 3.85
CA VAL A 70 3.79 -1.74 5.14
C VAL A 70 3.09 -1.06 6.31
N ALA A 71 2.83 0.25 6.20
CA ALA A 71 2.13 1.01 7.23
C ALA A 71 0.66 0.56 7.37
N HIS A 72 -0.07 0.38 6.28
CA HIS A 72 -1.44 -0.15 6.30
C HIS A 72 -1.52 -1.55 6.91
N ALA A 73 -0.63 -2.47 6.49
CA ALA A 73 -0.57 -3.83 7.00
C ALA A 73 -0.30 -3.89 8.53
N LYS A 74 0.31 -2.83 9.09
CA LYS A 74 0.59 -2.67 10.51
C LYS A 74 -0.44 -1.82 11.26
N GLY A 75 -1.54 -1.43 10.62
CA GLY A 75 -2.60 -0.60 11.20
C GLY A 75 -2.22 0.88 11.36
N GLN A 76 -1.12 1.34 10.77
CA GLN A 76 -0.65 2.71 10.84
C GLN A 76 -1.20 3.53 9.66
N HIS A 77 -2.52 3.63 9.56
CA HIS A 77 -3.21 4.16 8.37
C HIS A 77 -2.87 5.62 8.05
N THR A 78 -2.76 6.49 9.06
CA THR A 78 -2.34 7.89 8.85
C THR A 78 -0.93 7.98 8.27
N LEU A 79 -0.01 7.13 8.74
CA LEU A 79 1.34 7.06 8.20
C LEU A 79 1.32 6.57 6.75
N ALA A 80 0.45 5.61 6.45
CA ALA A 80 0.31 5.09 5.09
C ALA A 80 -0.19 6.16 4.11
N THR A 81 -1.18 6.96 4.50
CA THR A 81 -1.68 8.09 3.70
C THR A 81 -0.58 9.11 3.44
N ILE A 82 0.18 9.51 4.47
CA ILE A 82 1.32 10.43 4.30
C ILE A 82 2.39 9.82 3.39
N ALA A 83 2.66 8.53 3.51
CA ALA A 83 3.61 7.83 2.65
C ALA A 83 3.14 7.79 1.20
N LEU A 84 1.84 7.76 0.93
CA LEU A 84 1.32 7.72 -0.43
C LEU A 84 1.38 9.08 -1.13
N CYS A 85 1.48 10.19 -0.41
CA CYS A 85 1.69 11.51 -0.99
C CYS A 85 3.01 11.60 -1.79
N THR A 86 3.09 12.57 -2.68
CA THR A 86 4.34 13.05 -3.31
C THR A 86 5.14 13.89 -2.32
N GLU A 87 6.40 14.19 -2.66
CA GLU A 87 7.23 15.05 -1.80
C GLU A 87 6.64 16.45 -1.64
N ASP A 88 6.16 17.06 -2.73
CA ASP A 88 5.56 18.40 -2.69
C ASP A 88 4.31 18.42 -1.79
N GLU A 89 3.45 17.41 -1.90
CA GLU A 89 2.27 17.25 -1.03
C GLU A 89 2.67 17.09 0.44
N ARG A 90 3.72 16.31 0.74
CA ARG A 90 4.22 16.15 2.11
C ARG A 90 4.79 17.46 2.67
N VAL A 91 5.51 18.22 1.85
CA VAL A 91 6.05 19.54 2.24
C VAL A 91 4.91 20.50 2.55
N GLU A 92 3.89 20.55 1.69
CA GLU A 92 2.68 21.37 1.91
C GLU A 92 1.97 20.98 3.22
N MET A 93 1.80 19.68 3.50
CA MET A 93 1.20 19.19 4.75
C MET A 93 1.98 19.61 6.01
N LEU A 94 3.30 19.75 5.90
CA LEU A 94 4.18 20.15 7.00
C LEU A 94 4.35 21.67 7.14
N GLY A 95 3.69 22.46 6.29
CA GLY A 95 3.75 23.92 6.31
C GLY A 95 5.04 24.51 5.75
N GLY A 96 5.70 23.77 4.85
CA GLY A 96 6.85 24.25 4.08
C GLY A 96 6.48 25.18 2.94
#